data_AF-A0A085ZXJ2-F1
#
_entry.id   AF-A0A085ZXJ2-F1
#
_cell.length_a   1.000
_cell.length_b   1.000
_cell.length_c   1.000
_cell.angle_alpha   90.00
_cell.angle_beta   90.00
_cell.angle_gamma   90.00
#
_symmetry.space_group_name_H-M   'P 1'
#
loop_
_entity.id
_entity.type
_entity.pdbx_description
1 polymer ?
#
loop_
_entity_poly.entity_id
_entity_poly.type
_entity_poly.pdbx_seq_one_letter_code
_entity_poly.pdbx_strand_id
1 'polypeptide(L)'
;MSTIGKIIRVNALPPVEEREINVIYQVAAPGAATYTDYAIDASGDLKTHAVVDGSIPIELSDDHVSISDLDLIAEGITSQAEYNSATIEKLYQKLDKPTNDGNVLDYPKIVGLDDNGNVAKLPAGDLGKNIANSSLTSVTGAGLTLGADWSMNTSGKNYTISGLSDVSNDAAFNTFLSQNTAGKVGKANGKQLFLSLPSSLTEAERTAWKTQMNGGWTTNTMSVNSISPLLIKLENGVSYITLRGANLNLNPANFKIEIMNAAGSSVLATVANSQVQLDTSGLSLTFYFNFFSLGVNEYKIRLWNGVASYVTPVTFEVVNNVNEIDLSTLTWNTKVYNNNTTSKAYATNSIIYFNPDNSIKPPAVELVYVFNAKTQMPLFSAGENWYLEAGISINMRISPNQTLGFAMTQSTNLTNDFFGNVDFSGFGSLIALNTNWNYSQNLKLIFIKKGPILTKVLSGINPDGQLITAISSETISNNDDLYLGAVFNNTSETGDTSFETYMNINLIKAYTF
;
A
#
# COMPACT_ATOMS: atom_id res chain seq x y z
N MET A 1 92.58 53.28 15.09
CA MET A 1 92.95 54.06 16.29
C MET A 1 92.05 55.27 16.34
N SER A 2 91.32 55.44 17.44
CA SER A 2 90.32 56.50 17.67
C SER A 2 90.96 57.89 17.62
N THR A 3 90.41 58.80 16.82
CA THR A 3 90.82 60.20 16.70
C THR A 3 89.91 61.14 17.49
N ILE A 4 89.43 60.74 18.67
CA ILE A 4 89.01 61.73 19.68
C ILE A 4 90.24 62.00 20.56
N GLY A 5 91.11 62.89 20.07
CA GLY A 5 92.43 63.13 20.67
C GLY A 5 92.49 64.34 21.60
N LYS A 6 91.41 65.12 21.73
CA LYS A 6 91.42 66.40 22.44
C LYS A 6 90.22 66.55 23.37
N ILE A 7 90.51 66.79 24.64
CA ILE A 7 89.52 67.17 25.66
C ILE A 7 89.71 68.66 25.94
N ILE A 8 88.64 69.45 25.83
CA ILE A 8 88.67 70.90 26.03
C ILE A 8 87.81 71.24 27.25
N ARG A 9 88.40 71.89 28.25
CA ARG A 9 87.67 72.37 29.43
C ARG A 9 87.20 73.80 29.22
N VAL A 10 85.92 74.02 29.41
CA VAL A 10 85.27 75.32 29.21
C VAL A 10 84.25 75.56 30.33
N ASN A 11 83.96 76.83 30.60
CA ASN A 11 82.95 77.22 31.59
C ASN A 11 81.51 77.18 31.01
N ALA A 12 81.39 77.15 29.69
CA ALA A 12 80.15 76.97 28.95
C ALA A 12 80.47 76.35 27.58
N LEU A 13 79.56 75.56 27.03
CA LEU A 13 79.74 74.97 25.70
C LEU A 13 79.74 76.09 24.63
N PRO A 14 80.74 76.19 23.74
CA PRO A 14 80.76 77.22 22.72
C PRO A 14 79.55 77.14 21.76
N PRO A 15 79.20 78.23 21.06
CA PRO A 15 78.25 78.20 19.94
C PRO A 15 78.69 77.23 18.85
N VAL A 16 77.75 76.66 18.09
CA VAL A 16 78.02 75.59 17.11
C VAL A 16 79.10 75.98 16.11
N GLU A 17 79.10 77.23 15.64
CA GLU A 17 80.03 77.75 14.63
C GLU A 17 81.49 77.86 15.13
N GLU A 18 81.69 77.83 16.45
CA GLU A 18 83.00 78.00 17.10
C GLU A 18 83.52 76.70 17.73
N ARG A 19 82.81 75.57 17.57
CA ARG A 19 83.21 74.29 18.15
C ARG A 19 84.30 73.61 17.33
N GLU A 20 85.24 73.00 18.04
CA GLU A 20 86.18 72.08 17.41
C GLU A 20 85.52 70.72 17.17
N ILE A 21 85.87 70.10 16.04
CA ILE A 21 85.39 68.77 15.64
C ILE A 21 86.28 67.67 16.23
N ASN A 22 85.71 66.48 16.47
CA ASN A 22 86.39 65.33 17.09
C ASN A 22 86.99 65.61 18.47
N VAL A 23 86.28 66.38 19.31
CA VAL A 23 86.71 66.74 20.67
C VAL A 23 85.65 66.37 21.71
N ILE A 24 86.05 66.28 22.97
CA ILE A 24 85.11 66.23 24.11
C ILE A 24 85.24 67.55 24.89
N TYR A 25 84.14 68.29 24.99
CA TYR A 25 84.05 69.44 25.87
C TYR A 25 83.64 68.99 27.27
N GLN A 26 84.47 69.28 28.27
CA GLN A 26 84.12 69.13 29.69
C GLN A 26 83.65 70.48 30.21
N VAL A 27 82.35 70.62 30.40
CA VAL A 27 81.75 71.88 30.85
C VAL A 27 81.49 71.79 32.35
N ALA A 28 82.11 72.70 33.12
CA ALA A 28 81.78 72.85 34.53
C ALA A 28 80.63 73.83 34.70
N ALA A 29 79.59 73.45 35.45
CA ALA A 29 78.61 74.41 35.91
C ALA A 29 79.30 75.43 36.86
N PRO A 30 78.94 76.73 36.82
CA PRO A 30 79.54 77.73 37.70
C PRO A 30 79.50 77.30 39.18
N GLY A 31 80.67 77.06 39.77
CA GLY A 31 80.79 76.63 41.16
C GLY A 31 80.70 75.12 41.42
N ALA A 32 80.57 74.26 40.41
CA ALA A 32 80.52 72.81 40.56
C ALA A 32 81.90 72.14 40.49
N ALA A 33 82.13 71.11 41.31
CA ALA A 33 83.35 70.29 41.29
C ALA A 33 83.33 69.16 40.24
N THR A 34 82.24 69.04 39.48
CA THR A 34 81.97 67.98 38.49
C THR A 34 81.81 68.57 37.10
N TYR A 35 82.24 67.83 36.08
CA TYR A 35 82.14 68.22 34.68
C TYR A 35 81.10 67.36 33.96
N THR A 36 80.38 67.95 33.02
CA THR A 36 79.55 67.22 32.04
C THR A 36 80.32 67.12 30.73
N ASP A 37 80.46 65.89 30.22
CA ASP A 37 81.19 65.61 28.99
C ASP A 37 80.25 65.68 27.78
N TYR A 38 80.61 66.50 26.80
CA TYR A 38 79.91 66.70 25.53
C TYR A 38 80.83 66.28 24.38
N ALA A 39 80.54 65.17 23.72
CA ALA A 39 81.34 64.68 22.60
C ALA A 39 80.88 65.31 21.28
N ILE A 40 81.79 65.95 20.54
CA ILE A 40 81.57 66.51 19.21
C ILE A 40 82.26 65.62 18.19
N ASP A 41 81.52 65.16 17.18
CA ASP A 41 82.06 64.27 16.15
C ASP A 41 82.76 65.03 15.00
N ALA A 42 83.17 64.28 13.96
CA ALA A 42 83.87 64.81 12.79
C ALA A 42 83.01 65.77 11.94
N SER A 43 81.69 65.75 12.12
CA SER A 43 80.74 66.60 11.41
C SER A 43 80.38 67.88 12.19
N GLY A 44 80.84 68.00 13.44
CA GLY A 44 80.49 69.11 14.34
C GLY A 44 79.22 68.85 15.17
N ASP A 45 78.66 67.64 15.09
CA ASP A 45 77.42 67.30 15.79
C ASP A 45 77.70 66.85 17.23
N LEU A 46 76.85 67.30 18.16
CA LEU A 46 76.88 66.84 19.53
C LEU A 46 76.32 65.41 19.61
N LYS A 47 77.14 64.47 20.07
CA LYS A 47 76.70 63.12 20.39
C LYS A 47 76.01 63.13 21.75
N THR A 48 74.75 62.69 21.76
CA THR A 48 73.90 62.66 22.93
C THR A 48 74.48 61.77 24.03
N HIS A 49 74.35 62.23 25.28
CA HIS A 49 74.68 61.44 26.46
C HIS A 49 73.70 60.27 26.60
N ALA A 50 74.18 59.10 27.03
CA ALA A 50 73.31 57.97 27.31
C ALA A 50 72.36 58.32 28.47
N VAL A 51 71.05 58.34 28.21
CA VAL A 51 70.01 58.59 29.21
C VAL A 51 70.01 57.44 30.22
N VAL A 52 70.05 57.77 31.51
CA VAL A 52 69.87 56.81 32.60
C VAL A 52 68.39 56.81 33.00
N ASP A 53 67.85 55.62 33.27
CA ASP A 53 66.44 55.36 33.52
C ASP A 53 65.84 56.31 34.58
N GLY A 54 64.76 57.02 34.22
CA GLY A 54 64.04 57.95 35.11
C GLY A 54 64.12 59.45 34.80
N SER A 55 64.81 59.89 33.73
CA SER A 55 64.72 61.27 33.23
C SER A 55 63.99 61.37 31.89
N ILE A 56 63.25 62.47 31.69
CA ILE A 56 62.62 62.81 30.40
C ILE A 56 63.76 62.96 29.38
N PRO A 57 63.70 62.31 28.19
CA PRO A 57 64.64 62.59 27.12
C PRO A 57 64.65 64.11 26.84
N ILE A 58 65.83 64.73 26.79
CA ILE A 58 65.96 66.17 26.48
C ILE A 58 65.28 66.53 25.14
N GLU A 59 65.10 65.55 24.25
CA GLU A 59 64.35 65.64 22.99
C GLU A 59 62.84 65.96 23.17
N LEU A 60 62.32 65.93 24.39
CA LEU A 60 60.94 66.31 24.74
C LEU A 60 60.87 67.55 25.66
N SER A 61 61.99 68.26 25.89
CA SER A 61 61.95 69.56 26.59
C SER A 61 61.59 70.67 25.60
N ASP A 62 60.63 71.53 25.97
CA ASP A 62 60.04 72.57 25.10
C ASP A 62 61.05 73.56 24.49
N ASP A 63 62.30 73.60 24.99
CA ASP A 63 63.29 74.59 24.59
C ASP A 63 64.25 74.12 23.47
N HIS A 64 64.18 72.86 23.01
CA HIS A 64 65.34 72.22 22.38
C HIS A 64 65.13 71.36 21.11
N VAL A 65 63.98 71.45 20.40
CA VAL A 65 63.80 70.81 19.08
C VAL A 65 63.18 71.77 18.07
N SER A 66 63.83 71.94 16.91
CA SER A 66 63.30 72.73 15.79
C SER A 66 62.32 71.89 14.98
N ILE A 67 61.05 72.30 14.86
CA ILE A 67 60.08 71.66 13.97
C ILE A 67 60.43 72.05 12.53
N SER A 68 61.15 71.16 11.84
CA SER A 68 61.54 71.34 10.42
C SER A 68 60.69 70.49 9.47
N ASP A 69 59.66 69.81 9.96
CA ASP A 69 58.78 68.98 9.14
C ASP A 69 57.76 69.86 8.40
N LEU A 70 57.80 69.83 7.06
CA LEU A 70 56.97 70.66 6.20
C LEU A 70 55.47 70.33 6.33
N ASP A 71 55.12 69.09 6.67
CA ASP A 71 53.72 68.68 6.81
C ASP A 71 53.13 69.22 8.12
N LEU A 72 53.92 69.31 9.19
CA LEU A 72 53.51 69.92 10.47
C LEU A 72 53.32 71.44 10.35
N ILE A 73 54.18 72.11 9.59
CA ILE A 73 54.06 73.54 9.31
C ILE A 73 52.79 73.83 8.48
N ALA A 74 52.46 72.97 7.52
CA ALA A 74 51.25 73.10 6.71
C ALA A 74 49.94 72.92 7.51
N GLU A 75 49.96 72.12 8.59
CA GLU A 75 48.86 72.00 9.57
C GLU A 75 48.81 73.17 10.58
N GLY A 76 49.69 74.18 10.46
CA GLY A 76 49.73 75.36 11.33
C GLY A 76 50.46 75.15 12.65
N ILE A 77 51.21 74.04 12.78
CA ILE A 77 51.99 73.72 13.98
C ILE A 77 53.38 74.32 13.80
N THR A 78 53.65 75.44 14.47
CA THR A 78 54.88 76.23 14.31
C THR A 78 55.82 76.15 15.51
N SER A 79 55.37 75.51 16.59
CA SER A 79 56.14 75.33 17.82
C SER A 79 55.95 73.94 18.44
N GLN A 80 56.92 73.51 19.25
CA GLN A 80 56.84 72.25 20.00
C GLN A 80 55.66 72.24 20.98
N ALA A 81 55.32 73.39 21.58
CA ALA A 81 54.15 73.52 22.45
C ALA A 81 52.82 73.28 21.70
N GLU A 82 52.71 73.75 20.45
CA GLU A 82 51.57 73.50 19.58
C GLU A 82 51.52 72.03 19.13
N TYR A 83 52.67 71.43 18.82
CA TYR A 83 52.75 70.01 18.48
C TYR A 83 52.33 69.12 19.65
N ASN A 84 52.81 69.42 20.85
CA ASN A 84 52.46 68.71 22.07
C ASN A 84 50.95 68.83 22.35
N SER A 85 50.38 70.04 22.21
CA SER A 85 48.94 70.28 22.40
C SER A 85 48.09 69.52 21.38
N ALA A 86 48.44 69.57 20.09
CA ALA A 86 47.73 68.86 19.03
C ALA A 86 47.85 67.34 19.16
N THR A 87 49.01 66.84 19.60
CA THR A 87 49.23 65.41 19.84
C THR A 87 48.43 64.93 21.04
N ILE A 88 48.36 65.72 22.13
CA ILE A 88 47.53 65.44 23.30
C ILE A 88 46.04 65.41 22.91
N GLU A 89 45.58 66.36 22.09
CA GLU A 89 44.19 66.37 21.59
C GLU A 89 43.88 65.12 20.73
N LYS A 90 44.78 64.74 19.82
CA LYS A 90 44.68 63.51 19.02
C LYS A 90 44.70 62.25 19.90
N LEU A 91 45.40 62.25 21.03
CA LEU A 91 45.42 61.14 21.99
C LEU A 91 44.12 61.07 22.81
N TYR A 92 43.54 62.20 23.23
CA TYR A 92 42.25 62.23 23.94
C TYR A 92 41.06 61.74 23.11
N GLN A 93 41.20 61.72 21.78
CA GLN A 93 40.18 61.17 20.88
C GLN A 93 40.28 59.64 20.70
N LYS A 94 41.33 58.99 21.24
CA LYS A 94 41.48 57.53 21.17
C LYS A 94 40.76 56.85 22.33
N LEU A 95 40.21 55.67 22.06
CA LEU A 95 39.68 54.80 23.10
C LEU A 95 40.82 54.13 23.87
N ASP A 96 40.74 54.14 25.20
CA ASP A 96 41.67 53.41 26.05
C ASP A 96 41.63 51.91 25.74
N LYS A 97 42.79 51.26 25.83
CA LYS A 97 42.88 49.79 25.70
C LYS A 97 42.04 49.17 26.83
N PRO A 98 41.04 48.33 26.50
CA PRO A 98 40.28 47.65 27.54
C PRO A 98 41.18 46.67 28.28
N THR A 99 41.18 46.76 29.62
CA THR A 99 41.96 45.91 30.53
C THR A 99 41.11 44.92 31.31
N ASN A 100 39.78 45.01 31.20
CA ASN A 100 38.81 44.19 31.92
C ASN A 100 37.85 43.49 30.94
N ASP A 101 37.42 42.28 31.30
CA ASP A 101 36.33 41.60 30.61
C ASP A 101 34.97 42.21 31.01
N GLY A 102 34.17 42.60 30.01
CA GLY A 102 32.87 43.23 30.21
C GLY A 102 31.70 42.24 30.23
N ASN A 103 30.54 42.68 30.74
CA ASN A 103 29.27 41.96 30.66
C ASN A 103 28.14 42.88 30.15
N VAL A 104 26.99 42.30 29.82
CA VAL A 104 25.85 43.02 29.21
C VAL A 104 25.19 44.04 30.14
N LEU A 105 25.29 43.88 31.46
CA LEU A 105 24.75 44.84 32.45
C LEU A 105 25.63 46.09 32.55
N ASP A 106 26.95 45.91 32.65
CA ASP A 106 27.89 46.99 32.88
C ASP A 106 28.36 47.68 31.58
N TYR A 107 28.31 46.95 30.45
CA TYR A 107 28.73 47.41 29.12
C TYR A 107 27.61 47.18 28.08
N PRO A 108 26.51 47.95 28.12
CA PRO A 108 25.31 47.71 27.29
C PRO A 108 25.48 48.10 25.81
N LYS A 109 26.63 48.67 25.44
CA LYS A 109 26.92 49.18 24.09
C LYS A 109 28.32 48.75 23.65
N ILE A 110 28.47 48.52 22.37
CA ILE A 110 29.76 48.32 21.71
C ILE A 110 30.10 49.53 20.83
N VAL A 111 31.35 49.67 20.45
CA VAL A 111 31.78 50.66 19.44
C VAL A 111 31.89 49.95 18.09
N GLY A 112 31.08 50.36 17.11
CA GLY A 112 31.19 49.94 15.72
C GLY A 112 31.91 51.00 14.90
N LEU A 113 32.67 50.56 13.88
CA LEU A 113 33.25 51.43 12.86
C LEU A 113 32.46 51.27 11.55
N ASP A 114 32.21 52.38 10.85
CA ASP A 114 31.75 52.34 9.46
C ASP A 114 32.92 52.19 8.47
N ASP A 115 32.61 52.00 7.19
CA ASP A 115 33.60 51.84 6.11
C ASP A 115 34.51 53.06 5.93
N ASN A 116 34.14 54.20 6.52
CA ASN A 116 34.87 55.46 6.48
C ASN A 116 35.66 55.72 7.78
N GLY A 117 35.65 54.77 8.72
CA GLY A 117 36.37 54.86 10.00
C GLY A 117 35.66 55.68 11.09
N ASN A 118 34.41 56.12 10.87
CA ASN A 118 33.65 56.82 11.90
C ASN A 118 33.13 55.82 12.95
N VAL A 119 33.08 56.25 14.21
CA VAL A 119 32.69 55.40 15.34
C VAL A 119 31.26 55.68 15.82
N ALA A 120 30.49 54.62 16.07
CA ALA A 120 29.15 54.70 16.63
C ALA A 120 28.95 53.72 17.79
N LYS A 121 28.16 54.11 18.80
CA LYS A 121 27.76 53.20 19.89
C LYS A 121 26.56 52.37 19.47
N LEU A 122 26.75 51.07 19.25
CA LEU A 122 25.68 50.13 18.89
C LEU A 122 25.18 49.39 20.14
N PRO A 123 23.87 49.05 20.24
CA PRO A 123 23.35 48.24 21.34
C PRO A 123 24.01 46.86 21.36
N ALA A 124 24.59 46.45 22.49
CA ALA A 124 25.26 45.15 22.61
C ALA A 124 24.30 43.97 22.38
N GLY A 125 23.00 44.15 22.67
CA GLY A 125 21.97 43.13 22.50
C GLY A 125 21.66 42.74 21.05
N ASP A 126 22.13 43.49 20.05
CA ASP A 126 21.85 43.22 18.63
C ASP A 126 22.94 42.39 17.93
N LEU A 127 24.12 42.23 18.54
CA LEU A 127 25.27 41.53 17.96
C LEU A 127 25.13 40.00 17.86
N GLY A 128 24.11 39.42 18.49
CA GLY A 128 23.85 37.97 18.46
C GLY A 128 22.54 37.57 17.79
N LYS A 129 21.78 38.53 17.25
CA LYS A 129 20.45 38.26 16.66
C LYS A 129 20.52 37.69 15.23
N ASN A 130 21.72 37.62 14.65
CA ASN A 130 21.96 37.03 13.34
C ASN A 130 22.50 35.60 13.49
N ILE A 131 21.64 34.61 13.31
CA ILE A 131 22.03 33.18 13.25
C ILE A 131 22.91 32.88 12.00
N ALA A 132 22.95 33.78 11.01
CA ALA A 132 23.50 33.50 9.69
C ALA A 132 24.35 34.64 9.08
N ASN A 133 25.23 35.30 9.85
CA ASN A 133 26.22 36.24 9.27
C ASN A 133 27.64 35.63 9.17
N SER A 134 27.78 34.32 9.35
CA SER A 134 29.04 33.60 9.17
C SER A 134 28.77 32.29 8.45
N SER A 135 29.73 31.89 7.60
CA SER A 135 29.80 30.52 7.10
C SER A 135 30.19 29.64 8.28
N LEU A 136 29.19 29.25 9.08
CA LEU A 136 29.38 28.43 10.28
C LEU A 136 29.92 27.06 9.84
N THR A 137 31.24 26.88 9.95
CA THR A 137 31.86 25.56 9.85
C THR A 137 31.85 24.94 11.25
N SER A 138 31.18 23.79 11.40
CA SER A 138 31.20 23.05 12.66
C SER A 138 32.49 22.24 12.77
N VAL A 139 33.23 22.39 13.87
CA VAL A 139 34.26 21.42 14.30
C VAL A 139 33.62 20.35 15.19
N THR A 140 34.30 19.23 15.41
CA THR A 140 33.83 18.19 16.35
C THR A 140 33.54 18.82 17.72
N GLY A 141 32.28 18.68 18.19
CA GLY A 141 31.81 19.30 19.44
C GLY A 141 31.11 20.66 19.28
N ALA A 142 31.08 21.24 18.08
CA ALA A 142 30.29 22.44 17.78
C ALA A 142 28.80 22.08 17.63
N GLY A 143 28.09 22.00 18.76
CA GLY A 143 26.64 21.83 18.80
C GLY A 143 25.91 23.15 19.02
N LEU A 144 24.74 23.32 18.40
CA LEU A 144 23.79 24.37 18.76
C LEU A 144 22.79 23.78 19.77
N THR A 145 22.84 24.23 21.03
CA THR A 145 21.83 23.88 22.03
C THR A 145 20.84 25.03 22.15
N LEU A 146 19.57 24.79 21.81
CA LEU A 146 18.51 25.78 21.98
C LEU A 146 18.13 25.90 23.47
N GLY A 147 18.19 27.11 24.02
CA GLY A 147 17.74 27.40 25.39
C GLY A 147 16.24 27.67 25.52
N ALA A 148 15.52 27.79 24.40
CA ALA A 148 14.09 28.01 24.31
C ALA A 148 13.55 27.53 22.94
N ASP A 149 12.22 27.42 22.80
CA ASP A 149 11.57 27.15 21.51
C ASP A 149 12.01 28.21 20.48
N TRP A 150 12.53 27.76 19.33
CA TRP A 150 12.90 28.61 18.20
C TRP A 150 12.00 28.29 17.00
N SER A 151 11.60 29.32 16.26
CA SER A 151 10.75 29.19 15.08
C SER A 151 11.40 29.87 13.87
N MET A 152 11.35 29.20 12.72
CA MET A 152 11.68 29.80 11.42
C MET A 152 10.39 30.05 10.63
N ASN A 153 10.12 31.30 10.28
CA ASN A 153 9.06 31.66 9.35
C ASN A 153 9.69 31.90 7.97
N THR A 154 9.42 31.00 7.01
CA THR A 154 9.98 31.12 5.66
C THR A 154 9.28 32.16 4.79
N SER A 155 8.17 32.76 5.24
CA SER A 155 7.35 33.69 4.46
C SER A 155 6.97 33.15 3.08
N GLY A 156 6.68 31.84 3.00
CA GLY A 156 6.36 31.16 1.74
C GLY A 156 7.56 30.93 0.81
N LYS A 157 8.79 31.22 1.26
CA LYS A 157 10.02 30.90 0.54
C LYS A 157 10.46 29.46 0.82
N ASN A 158 11.26 28.92 -0.09
CA ASN A 158 11.83 27.58 0.05
C ASN A 158 12.87 27.56 1.17
N TYR A 159 12.85 26.49 1.96
CA TYR A 159 13.91 26.14 2.91
C TYR A 159 14.54 24.82 2.45
N THR A 160 15.86 24.83 2.24
CA THR A 160 16.59 23.69 1.65
C THR A 160 17.65 23.21 2.62
N ILE A 161 17.63 21.91 2.94
CA ILE A 161 18.75 21.18 3.55
C ILE A 161 19.32 20.28 2.45
N SER A 162 20.60 20.47 2.10
CA SER A 162 21.26 19.76 1.00
C SER A 162 22.54 19.06 1.46
N GLY A 163 23.06 18.13 0.66
CA GLY A 163 24.30 17.41 0.97
C GLY A 163 24.14 16.32 2.04
N LEU A 164 22.91 15.84 2.25
CA LEU A 164 22.62 14.74 3.17
C LEU A 164 23.17 13.42 2.62
N SER A 165 23.72 12.59 3.49
CA SER A 165 24.11 11.21 3.18
C SER A 165 22.88 10.33 2.93
N ASP A 166 22.94 9.44 1.95
CA ASP A 166 21.93 8.39 1.77
C ASP A 166 22.06 7.33 2.88
N VAL A 167 21.03 7.25 3.73
CA VAL A 167 20.95 6.32 4.86
C VAL A 167 19.82 5.30 4.68
N SER A 168 19.33 5.11 3.45
CA SER A 168 18.16 4.26 3.16
C SER A 168 18.32 2.80 3.59
N ASN A 169 19.55 2.32 3.73
CA ASN A 169 19.87 0.94 4.16
C ASN A 169 20.47 0.87 5.58
N ASP A 170 20.54 1.98 6.32
CA ASP A 170 21.06 2.00 7.69
C ASP A 170 19.93 1.77 8.71
N ALA A 171 19.94 0.60 9.36
CA ALA A 171 18.92 0.21 10.33
C ALA A 171 18.89 1.11 11.59
N ALA A 172 19.93 1.90 11.86
CA ALA A 172 19.94 2.87 12.96
C ALA A 172 19.01 4.07 12.69
N PHE A 173 18.70 4.37 11.43
CA PHE A 173 17.82 5.47 11.01
C PHE A 173 16.35 5.01 10.93
N ASN A 174 15.79 4.60 12.06
CA ASN A 174 14.45 3.99 12.15
C ASN A 174 13.33 4.92 12.65
N THR A 175 13.57 6.23 12.70
CA THR A 175 12.58 7.23 13.14
C THR A 175 12.45 8.38 12.17
N PHE A 176 11.26 8.97 12.12
CA PHE A 176 10.91 10.07 11.24
C PHE A 176 10.84 11.38 11.99
N LEU A 177 11.23 12.48 11.34
CA LEU A 177 10.81 13.80 11.79
C LEU A 177 9.34 13.97 11.40
N SER A 178 8.53 14.46 12.33
CA SER A 178 7.12 14.74 12.12
C SER A 178 6.78 16.11 12.66
N GLN A 179 5.78 16.76 12.06
CA GLN A 179 5.33 18.08 12.46
C GLN A 179 3.89 18.02 12.98
N ASN A 180 3.60 18.73 14.08
CA ASN A 180 2.23 18.92 14.52
C ASN A 180 1.59 20.15 13.84
N THR A 181 0.30 20.39 14.09
CA THR A 181 -0.45 21.53 13.51
C THR A 181 0.10 22.91 13.90
N ALA A 182 0.86 23.01 15.00
CA ALA A 182 1.51 24.24 15.44
C ALA A 182 2.91 24.45 14.83
N GLY A 183 3.33 23.57 13.90
CA GLY A 183 4.64 23.66 13.25
C GLY A 183 5.80 23.07 14.06
N LYS A 184 5.55 22.48 15.24
CA LYS A 184 6.60 21.87 16.08
C LYS A 184 7.10 20.58 15.44
N VAL A 185 8.40 20.48 15.23
CA VAL A 185 9.07 19.29 14.69
C VAL A 185 9.52 18.40 15.85
N GLY A 186 9.26 17.09 15.75
CA GLY A 186 9.67 16.11 16.74
C GLY A 186 9.99 14.75 16.13
N LYS A 187 10.59 13.86 16.94
CA LYS A 187 10.89 12.48 16.57
C LYS A 187 9.64 11.61 16.70
N ALA A 188 9.31 10.87 15.65
CA ALA A 188 8.21 9.91 15.61
C ALA A 188 8.69 8.53 15.14
N ASN A 189 8.03 7.47 15.59
CA ASN A 189 8.31 6.09 15.20
C ASN A 189 7.60 5.66 13.90
N GLY A 190 7.00 6.59 13.16
CA GLY A 190 6.29 6.31 11.90
C GLY A 190 4.90 5.68 12.03
N LYS A 191 4.50 5.19 13.22
CA LYS A 191 3.22 4.47 13.40
C LYS A 191 2.00 5.32 13.00
N GLN A 192 1.94 6.57 13.45
CA GLN A 192 0.78 7.44 13.16
C GLN A 192 0.66 7.75 11.67
N LEU A 193 1.77 8.02 10.99
CA LEU A 193 1.81 8.23 9.53
C LEU A 193 1.24 7.02 8.79
N PHE A 194 1.67 5.81 9.15
CA PHE A 194 1.15 4.57 8.56
C PHE A 194 -0.33 4.32 8.84
N LEU A 195 -0.82 4.66 10.03
CA LEU A 195 -2.24 4.51 10.39
C LEU A 195 -3.13 5.52 9.67
N SER A 196 -2.64 6.75 9.44
CA SER A 196 -3.40 7.78 8.72
C SER A 196 -3.41 7.58 7.21
N LEU A 197 -2.39 6.93 6.65
CA LEU A 197 -2.20 6.85 5.20
C LEU A 197 -3.39 6.24 4.44
N PRO A 198 -4.01 5.11 4.86
CA PRO A 198 -5.17 4.55 4.13
C PRO A 198 -6.35 5.51 4.01
N SER A 199 -6.50 6.43 4.97
CA SER A 199 -7.58 7.42 4.99
C SER A 199 -7.34 8.61 4.06
N SER A 200 -6.08 8.87 3.67
CA SER A 200 -5.74 9.92 2.70
C SER A 200 -5.70 9.43 1.26
N LEU A 201 -5.82 8.12 1.00
CA LEU A 201 -5.79 7.53 -0.33
C LEU A 201 -7.17 7.53 -1.01
N THR A 202 -7.17 7.70 -2.34
CA THR A 202 -8.35 7.47 -3.18
C THR A 202 -8.76 5.97 -3.17
N GLU A 203 -9.96 5.66 -3.65
CA GLU A 203 -10.46 4.27 -3.70
C GLU A 203 -9.56 3.34 -4.54
N ALA A 204 -9.05 3.85 -5.68
CA ALA A 204 -8.16 3.11 -6.57
C ALA A 204 -6.79 2.85 -5.92
N GLU A 205 -6.20 3.87 -5.31
CA GLU A 205 -4.91 3.75 -4.60
C GLU A 205 -5.04 2.84 -3.37
N ARG A 206 -6.14 2.94 -2.62
CA ARG A 206 -6.42 2.05 -1.49
C ARG A 206 -6.55 0.60 -1.94
N THR A 207 -7.14 0.36 -3.10
CA THR A 207 -7.25 -0.99 -3.68
C THR A 207 -5.89 -1.53 -4.10
N ALA A 208 -5.07 -0.74 -4.80
CA ALA A 208 -3.71 -1.11 -5.17
C ALA A 208 -2.85 -1.41 -3.93
N TRP A 209 -2.93 -0.56 -2.89
CA TRP A 209 -2.25 -0.75 -1.61
C TRP A 209 -2.66 -2.06 -0.93
N LYS A 210 -3.97 -2.33 -0.80
CA LYS A 210 -4.49 -3.58 -0.23
C LYS A 210 -3.97 -4.81 -1.00
N THR A 211 -4.00 -4.75 -2.33
CA THR A 211 -3.54 -5.85 -3.19
C THR A 211 -2.05 -6.12 -3.01
N GLN A 212 -1.20 -5.08 -2.96
CA GLN A 212 0.24 -5.27 -2.74
C GLN A 212 0.55 -5.78 -1.32
N MET A 213 -0.12 -5.26 -0.30
CA MET A 213 0.04 -5.75 1.08
C MET A 213 -0.46 -7.18 1.27
N ASN A 214 -1.36 -7.65 0.40
CA ASN A 214 -1.80 -9.04 0.36
C ASN A 214 -1.00 -9.91 -0.63
N GLY A 215 0.14 -9.45 -1.14
CA GLY A 215 1.00 -10.22 -2.05
C GLY A 215 0.39 -10.50 -3.44
N GLY A 216 -0.55 -9.67 -3.90
CA GLY A 216 -1.16 -9.78 -5.24
C GLY A 216 -2.42 -10.66 -5.33
N TRP A 217 -2.89 -11.23 -4.22
CA TRP A 217 -4.05 -12.14 -4.19
C TRP A 217 -5.38 -11.40 -3.96
N THR A 218 -6.47 -11.97 -4.48
CA THR A 218 -7.82 -11.37 -4.41
C THR A 218 -8.24 -11.07 -2.96
N THR A 219 -8.69 -9.83 -2.72
CA THR A 219 -9.31 -9.39 -1.46
C THR A 219 -10.83 -9.29 -1.57
N ASN A 220 -11.39 -9.70 -2.72
CA ASN A 220 -12.82 -9.67 -2.97
C ASN A 220 -13.53 -10.72 -2.11
N THR A 221 -14.82 -10.47 -1.83
CA THR A 221 -15.64 -11.37 -1.02
C THR A 221 -15.73 -12.75 -1.68
N MET A 222 -15.31 -13.78 -0.94
CA MET A 222 -15.52 -15.17 -1.35
C MET A 222 -17.02 -15.44 -1.45
N SER A 223 -17.43 -16.20 -2.46
CA SER A 223 -18.80 -16.70 -2.55
C SER A 223 -18.78 -18.15 -3.01
N VAL A 224 -19.72 -18.92 -2.49
CA VAL A 224 -19.97 -20.31 -2.88
C VAL A 224 -21.45 -20.43 -3.17
N ASN A 225 -21.76 -20.74 -4.41
CA ASN A 225 -23.11 -20.91 -4.93
C ASN A 225 -23.55 -22.38 -4.85
N SER A 226 -22.60 -23.32 -4.93
CA SER A 226 -22.91 -24.75 -4.83
C SER A 226 -21.77 -25.59 -4.27
N ILE A 227 -22.15 -26.73 -3.66
CA ILE A 227 -21.28 -27.78 -3.16
C ILE A 227 -21.65 -29.06 -3.92
N SER A 228 -20.66 -29.82 -4.38
CA SER A 228 -20.87 -31.08 -5.08
C SER A 228 -19.87 -32.15 -4.62
N PRO A 229 -20.30 -33.37 -4.27
CA PRO A 229 -21.70 -33.78 -4.11
C PRO A 229 -22.33 -33.13 -2.87
N LEU A 230 -23.67 -33.03 -2.87
CA LEU A 230 -24.43 -32.58 -1.70
C LEU A 230 -24.65 -33.70 -0.67
N LEU A 231 -24.40 -34.95 -1.06
CA LEU A 231 -24.56 -36.13 -0.22
C LEU A 231 -23.31 -37.00 -0.30
N ILE A 232 -22.85 -37.42 0.86
CA ILE A 232 -21.68 -38.27 1.02
C ILE A 232 -22.11 -39.51 1.80
N LYS A 233 -21.88 -40.70 1.26
CA LYS A 233 -22.12 -41.92 2.03
C LYS A 233 -21.07 -42.03 3.13
N LEU A 234 -21.49 -42.37 4.34
CA LEU A 234 -20.61 -42.61 5.46
C LEU A 234 -19.82 -43.90 5.21
N GLU A 235 -18.60 -43.74 4.70
CA GLU A 235 -17.64 -44.82 4.52
C GLU A 235 -16.28 -44.38 5.05
N ASN A 236 -15.48 -45.35 5.51
CA ASN A 236 -14.12 -45.06 5.94
C ASN A 236 -13.19 -44.91 4.73
N GLY A 237 -13.33 -43.78 4.03
CA GLY A 237 -12.64 -43.45 2.80
C GLY A 237 -12.68 -41.95 2.52
N VAL A 238 -11.88 -41.50 1.56
CA VAL A 238 -11.87 -40.09 1.13
C VAL A 238 -13.03 -39.80 0.19
N SER A 239 -13.68 -38.65 0.37
CA SER A 239 -14.68 -38.12 -0.55
C SER A 239 -14.20 -36.79 -1.10
N TYR A 240 -14.35 -36.58 -2.40
CA TYR A 240 -14.01 -35.34 -3.08
C TYR A 240 -15.20 -34.39 -3.06
N ILE A 241 -14.95 -33.14 -2.68
CA ILE A 241 -15.94 -32.06 -2.62
C ILE A 241 -15.45 -30.90 -3.47
N THR A 242 -16.28 -30.48 -4.41
CA THR A 242 -16.06 -29.30 -5.25
C THR A 242 -17.02 -28.19 -4.85
N LEU A 243 -16.47 -27.00 -4.63
CA LEU A 243 -17.17 -25.74 -4.42
C LEU A 243 -17.17 -24.97 -5.73
N ARG A 244 -18.32 -24.43 -6.13
CA ARG A 244 -18.41 -23.48 -7.24
C ARG A 244 -18.92 -22.14 -6.75
N GLY A 245 -18.32 -21.06 -7.24
CA GLY A 245 -18.64 -19.70 -6.82
C GLY A 245 -17.70 -18.68 -7.44
N ALA A 246 -17.30 -17.67 -6.67
CA ALA A 246 -16.37 -16.64 -7.13
C ALA A 246 -15.32 -16.31 -6.06
N ASN A 247 -14.15 -15.85 -6.53
CA ASN A 247 -12.98 -15.51 -5.71
C ASN A 247 -12.44 -16.71 -4.89
N LEU A 248 -12.50 -17.92 -5.48
CA LEU A 248 -12.07 -19.18 -4.85
C LEU A 248 -10.60 -19.55 -5.14
N ASN A 249 -9.87 -18.75 -5.91
CA ASN A 249 -8.42 -18.89 -6.09
C ASN A 249 -7.70 -18.24 -4.91
N LEU A 250 -7.63 -18.98 -3.79
CA LEU A 250 -7.09 -18.50 -2.53
C LEU A 250 -5.55 -18.45 -2.56
N ASN A 251 -4.93 -17.62 -1.71
CA ASN A 251 -3.47 -17.60 -1.59
C ASN A 251 -2.96 -18.95 -1.04
N PRO A 252 -2.18 -19.74 -1.81
CA PRO A 252 -1.76 -21.08 -1.41
C PRO A 252 -0.87 -21.10 -0.16
N ALA A 253 -0.21 -19.98 0.17
CA ALA A 253 0.66 -19.88 1.33
C ALA A 253 -0.13 -19.73 2.65
N ASN A 254 -1.38 -19.24 2.61
CA ASN A 254 -2.12 -18.91 3.82
C ASN A 254 -3.64 -18.88 3.59
N PHE A 255 -4.24 -20.07 3.47
CA PHE A 255 -5.69 -20.24 3.46
C PHE A 255 -6.09 -21.42 4.34
N LYS A 256 -7.38 -21.48 4.69
CA LYS A 256 -7.98 -22.62 5.40
C LYS A 256 -9.33 -22.99 4.81
N ILE A 257 -9.60 -24.29 4.81
CA ILE A 257 -10.92 -24.87 4.56
C ILE A 257 -11.30 -25.67 5.80
N GLU A 258 -12.45 -25.34 6.35
CA GLU A 258 -12.93 -25.93 7.59
C GLU A 258 -14.33 -26.48 7.40
N ILE A 259 -14.56 -27.68 7.94
CA ILE A 259 -15.87 -28.33 7.98
C ILE A 259 -16.53 -27.87 9.28
N MET A 260 -17.72 -27.30 9.15
CA MET A 260 -18.50 -26.71 10.23
C MET A 260 -19.75 -27.54 10.49
N ASN A 261 -20.34 -27.41 11.69
CA ASN A 261 -21.70 -27.90 11.94
C ASN A 261 -22.73 -27.21 11.02
N ALA A 262 -23.94 -27.76 10.91
CA ALA A 262 -25.03 -27.21 10.09
C ALA A 262 -25.35 -25.73 10.39
N ALA A 263 -25.23 -25.32 11.66
CA ALA A 263 -25.46 -23.93 12.08
C ALA A 263 -24.35 -22.97 11.63
N GLY A 264 -23.17 -23.48 11.21
CA GLY A 264 -22.01 -22.68 10.83
C GLY A 264 -21.29 -22.02 12.02
N SER A 265 -21.57 -22.45 13.25
CA SER A 265 -21.08 -21.81 14.48
C SER A 265 -19.79 -22.43 15.02
N SER A 266 -19.53 -23.72 14.74
CA SER A 266 -18.37 -24.44 15.28
C SER A 266 -17.60 -25.20 14.19
N VAL A 267 -16.27 -25.11 14.24
CA VAL A 267 -15.37 -25.92 13.41
C VAL A 267 -15.32 -27.34 13.96
N LEU A 268 -15.56 -28.33 13.11
CA LEU A 268 -15.47 -29.75 13.43
C LEU A 268 -14.19 -30.38 12.89
N ALA A 269 -13.69 -29.90 11.75
CA ALA A 269 -12.41 -30.32 11.18
C ALA A 269 -11.80 -29.23 10.31
N THR A 270 -10.48 -29.27 10.16
CA THR A 270 -9.74 -28.47 9.18
C THR A 270 -9.17 -29.40 8.12
N VAL A 271 -9.45 -29.10 6.85
CA VAL A 271 -8.89 -29.82 5.71
C VAL A 271 -7.44 -29.36 5.51
N ALA A 272 -6.50 -30.29 5.39
CA ALA A 272 -5.11 -29.94 5.19
C ALA A 272 -4.92 -29.30 3.81
N ASN A 273 -4.05 -28.28 3.70
CA ASN A 273 -3.84 -27.57 2.42
C ASN A 273 -3.32 -28.49 1.30
N SER A 274 -2.64 -29.59 1.64
CA SER A 274 -2.23 -30.64 0.68
C SER A 274 -3.40 -31.43 0.09
N GLN A 275 -4.59 -31.31 0.66
CA GLN A 275 -5.82 -31.96 0.21
C GLN A 275 -6.73 -31.03 -0.58
N VAL A 276 -6.22 -29.86 -0.97
CA VAL A 276 -6.98 -28.82 -1.66
C VAL A 276 -6.34 -28.52 -3.01
N GLN A 277 -7.18 -28.43 -4.03
CA GLN A 277 -6.84 -28.02 -5.37
C GLN A 277 -7.61 -26.74 -5.71
N LEU A 278 -6.85 -25.68 -5.98
CA LEU A 278 -7.36 -24.38 -6.38
C LEU A 278 -7.41 -24.29 -7.91
N ASP A 279 -8.50 -23.74 -8.43
CA ASP A 279 -8.63 -23.41 -9.84
C ASP A 279 -8.19 -21.97 -10.07
N THR A 280 -7.31 -21.75 -11.05
CA THR A 280 -6.79 -20.42 -11.38
C THR A 280 -7.87 -19.46 -11.88
N SER A 281 -8.99 -19.97 -12.41
CA SER A 281 -10.16 -19.18 -12.77
C SER A 281 -10.82 -18.49 -11.56
N GLY A 282 -10.60 -19.02 -10.36
CA GLY A 282 -11.28 -18.59 -9.13
C GLY A 282 -12.77 -18.90 -9.08
N LEU A 283 -13.28 -19.69 -10.03
CA LEU A 283 -14.69 -20.12 -10.09
C LEU A 283 -14.94 -21.44 -9.36
N SER A 284 -13.89 -22.20 -9.07
CA SER A 284 -14.00 -23.47 -8.37
C SER A 284 -12.85 -23.74 -7.41
N LEU A 285 -13.12 -24.62 -6.46
CA LEU A 285 -12.12 -25.18 -5.55
C LEU A 285 -12.55 -26.62 -5.25
N THR A 286 -11.62 -27.57 -5.30
CA THR A 286 -11.90 -28.96 -4.92
C THR A 286 -11.03 -29.35 -3.74
N PHE A 287 -11.58 -30.08 -2.78
CA PHE A 287 -10.81 -30.71 -1.71
C PHE A 287 -11.28 -32.13 -1.46
N TYR A 288 -10.50 -32.92 -0.74
CA TYR A 288 -10.92 -34.26 -0.31
C TYR A 288 -10.72 -34.44 1.19
N PHE A 289 -11.64 -35.18 1.82
CA PHE A 289 -11.65 -35.42 3.25
C PHE A 289 -12.29 -36.77 3.59
N ASN A 290 -11.88 -37.41 4.69
CA ASN A 290 -12.52 -38.62 5.20
C ASN A 290 -13.57 -38.24 6.25
N PHE A 291 -14.85 -38.31 5.87
CA PHE A 291 -15.96 -37.89 6.70
C PHE A 291 -16.38 -38.93 7.76
N PHE A 292 -15.78 -40.12 7.78
CA PHE A 292 -16.12 -41.19 8.71
C PHE A 292 -16.05 -40.77 10.17
N SER A 293 -15.06 -39.95 10.53
CA SER A 293 -14.86 -39.45 11.90
C SER A 293 -15.89 -38.38 12.31
N LEU A 294 -16.53 -37.71 11.36
CA LEU A 294 -17.56 -36.71 11.63
C LEU A 294 -18.95 -37.35 11.81
N GLY A 295 -19.19 -38.49 11.16
CA GLY A 295 -20.43 -39.23 11.25
C GLY A 295 -21.56 -38.63 10.40
N VAL A 296 -22.75 -39.22 10.52
CA VAL A 296 -23.96 -38.76 9.81
C VAL A 296 -24.41 -37.42 10.37
N ASN A 297 -24.36 -36.38 9.55
CA ASN A 297 -24.86 -35.05 9.88
C ASN A 297 -24.90 -34.15 8.64
N GLU A 298 -25.50 -32.99 8.81
CA GLU A 298 -25.44 -31.88 7.88
C GLU A 298 -24.30 -30.92 8.26
N TYR A 299 -23.56 -30.47 7.24
CA TYR A 299 -22.33 -29.70 7.41
C TYR A 299 -22.32 -28.46 6.52
N LYS A 300 -21.60 -27.43 6.99
CA LYS A 300 -21.22 -26.26 6.20
C LYS A 300 -19.73 -26.21 5.99
N ILE A 301 -19.28 -25.36 5.08
CA ILE A 301 -17.86 -25.13 4.85
C ILE A 301 -17.54 -23.68 5.22
N ARG A 302 -16.45 -23.48 5.95
CA ARG A 302 -15.85 -22.16 6.16
C ARG A 302 -14.57 -22.05 5.35
N LEU A 303 -14.50 -20.99 4.56
CA LEU A 303 -13.32 -20.59 3.80
C LEU A 303 -12.65 -19.42 4.52
N TRP A 304 -11.33 -19.42 4.57
CA TRP A 304 -10.55 -18.28 5.04
C TRP A 304 -9.40 -18.02 4.08
N ASN A 305 -9.29 -16.78 3.60
CA ASN A 305 -8.33 -16.38 2.56
C ASN A 305 -7.07 -15.67 3.12
N GLY A 306 -6.81 -15.77 4.42
CA GLY A 306 -5.75 -15.02 5.10
C GLY A 306 -6.23 -13.73 5.77
N VAL A 307 -7.36 -13.17 5.32
CA VAL A 307 -7.88 -11.87 5.78
C VAL A 307 -9.29 -11.99 6.35
N ALA A 308 -10.19 -12.64 5.62
CA ALA A 308 -11.62 -12.74 5.94
C ALA A 308 -12.08 -14.20 5.94
N SER A 309 -13.07 -14.52 6.78
CA SER A 309 -13.75 -15.81 6.79
C SER A 309 -15.13 -15.72 6.13
N TYR A 310 -15.50 -16.75 5.39
CA TYR A 310 -16.80 -16.90 4.74
C TYR A 310 -17.36 -18.28 5.06
N VAL A 311 -18.57 -18.35 5.63
CA VAL A 311 -19.28 -19.61 5.86
C VAL A 311 -20.31 -19.80 4.75
N THR A 312 -20.35 -20.97 4.12
CA THR A 312 -21.25 -21.25 3.02
C THR A 312 -22.72 -21.11 3.46
N PRO A 313 -23.59 -20.50 2.62
CA PRO A 313 -25.03 -20.47 2.88
C PRO A 313 -25.65 -21.86 2.64
N VAL A 314 -25.07 -22.63 1.72
CA VAL A 314 -25.44 -24.00 1.39
C VAL A 314 -24.72 -25.02 2.28
N THR A 315 -25.36 -26.17 2.46
CA THR A 315 -24.90 -27.32 3.26
C THR A 315 -24.68 -28.54 2.36
N PHE A 316 -23.96 -29.54 2.88
CA PHE A 316 -23.94 -30.90 2.36
C PHE A 316 -24.13 -31.88 3.52
N GLU A 317 -24.51 -33.12 3.24
CA GLU A 317 -24.88 -34.08 4.27
C GLU A 317 -24.10 -35.38 4.11
N VAL A 318 -23.69 -35.96 5.23
CA VAL A 318 -23.14 -37.31 5.30
C VAL A 318 -24.25 -38.22 5.78
N VAL A 319 -24.55 -39.29 5.04
CA VAL A 319 -25.68 -40.20 5.30
C VAL A 319 -25.20 -41.63 5.55
N ASN A 320 -25.91 -42.39 6.38
CA ASN A 320 -25.52 -43.76 6.75
C ASN A 320 -25.57 -44.72 5.57
N ASN A 321 -26.63 -44.59 4.76
CA ASN A 321 -26.84 -45.43 3.61
C ASN A 321 -27.37 -44.59 2.46
N VAL A 322 -27.08 -45.09 1.27
CA VAL A 322 -27.59 -44.59 0.01
C VAL A 322 -28.18 -45.81 -0.67
N ASN A 323 -29.50 -45.84 -0.86
CA ASN A 323 -30.15 -46.95 -1.54
C ASN A 323 -30.12 -46.65 -3.03
N GLU A 324 -29.13 -47.20 -3.73
CA GLU A 324 -29.01 -47.03 -5.17
C GLU A 324 -30.20 -47.68 -5.89
N ILE A 325 -30.77 -46.93 -6.83
CA ILE A 325 -31.84 -47.40 -7.70
C ILE A 325 -31.20 -47.93 -8.97
N ASP A 326 -31.50 -49.18 -9.33
CA ASP A 326 -31.06 -49.76 -10.59
C ASP A 326 -31.80 -49.13 -11.77
N LEU A 327 -31.12 -48.24 -12.48
CA LEU A 327 -31.65 -47.55 -13.66
C LEU A 327 -31.67 -48.44 -14.92
N SER A 328 -30.95 -49.57 -14.91
CA SER A 328 -30.82 -50.44 -16.08
C SER A 328 -32.07 -51.27 -16.37
N THR A 329 -32.96 -51.39 -15.38
CA THR A 329 -34.19 -52.21 -15.44
C THR A 329 -35.47 -51.37 -15.54
N LEU A 330 -35.34 -50.04 -15.71
CA LEU A 330 -36.50 -49.16 -15.82
C LEU A 330 -37.35 -49.47 -17.06
N THR A 331 -38.65 -49.65 -16.81
CA THR A 331 -39.67 -49.81 -17.85
C THR A 331 -40.48 -48.53 -18.03
N TRP A 332 -40.90 -48.28 -19.27
CA TRP A 332 -41.51 -47.01 -19.68
C TRP A 332 -42.85 -47.24 -20.38
N ASN A 333 -43.83 -46.40 -20.03
CA ASN A 333 -45.00 -46.17 -20.86
C ASN A 333 -44.68 -45.04 -21.83
N THR A 334 -44.70 -45.34 -23.12
CA THR A 334 -44.43 -44.37 -24.18
C THR A 334 -45.66 -44.11 -25.04
N LYS A 335 -45.78 -42.89 -25.55
CA LYS A 335 -46.82 -42.53 -26.52
C LYS A 335 -46.25 -41.61 -27.58
N VAL A 336 -46.29 -42.06 -28.83
CA VAL A 336 -45.94 -41.26 -30.01
C VAL A 336 -47.22 -40.66 -30.59
N TYR A 337 -47.12 -39.48 -31.20
CA TYR A 337 -48.25 -38.85 -31.89
C TYR A 337 -48.94 -39.81 -32.86
N ASN A 338 -50.28 -39.81 -32.85
CA ASN A 338 -51.14 -40.74 -33.62
C ASN A 338 -50.84 -42.24 -33.43
N ASN A 339 -50.13 -42.62 -32.37
CA ASN A 339 -49.63 -43.99 -32.15
C ASN A 339 -48.78 -44.50 -33.32
N ASN A 340 -48.05 -43.60 -33.99
CA ASN A 340 -47.17 -43.95 -35.09
C ASN A 340 -45.97 -44.77 -34.58
N THR A 341 -45.43 -45.63 -35.44
CA THR A 341 -44.24 -46.42 -35.16
C THR A 341 -42.98 -45.69 -35.65
N THR A 342 -42.01 -45.47 -34.76
CA THR A 342 -40.73 -44.81 -35.04
C THR A 342 -39.61 -45.47 -34.23
N SER A 343 -38.39 -45.50 -34.78
CA SER A 343 -37.17 -45.86 -34.04
C SER A 343 -36.42 -44.65 -33.47
N LYS A 344 -36.93 -43.44 -33.72
CA LYS A 344 -36.31 -42.16 -33.36
C LYS A 344 -36.94 -41.50 -32.14
N ALA A 345 -37.99 -42.09 -31.58
CA ALA A 345 -38.59 -41.67 -30.32
C ALA A 345 -38.83 -42.90 -29.42
N TYR A 346 -38.05 -43.06 -28.36
CA TYR A 346 -38.15 -44.20 -27.46
C TYR A 346 -37.63 -43.88 -26.06
N ALA A 347 -38.07 -44.67 -25.08
CA ALA A 347 -37.53 -44.67 -23.73
C ALA A 347 -37.32 -46.12 -23.30
N THR A 348 -36.10 -46.45 -22.88
CA THR A 348 -35.71 -47.80 -22.49
C THR A 348 -34.58 -47.72 -21.46
N ASN A 349 -34.69 -48.49 -20.39
CA ASN A 349 -33.69 -48.49 -19.32
C ASN A 349 -33.44 -47.06 -18.83
N SER A 350 -32.18 -46.62 -18.77
CA SER A 350 -31.78 -45.28 -18.37
C SER A 350 -31.88 -44.21 -19.48
N ILE A 351 -32.35 -44.56 -20.68
CA ILE A 351 -32.30 -43.68 -21.85
C ILE A 351 -33.70 -43.20 -22.23
N ILE A 352 -33.83 -41.89 -22.45
CA ILE A 352 -34.97 -41.26 -23.13
C ILE A 352 -34.41 -40.54 -24.35
N TYR A 353 -34.82 -40.95 -25.54
CA TYR A 353 -34.30 -40.44 -26.79
C TYR A 353 -35.42 -39.91 -27.68
N PHE A 354 -35.20 -38.72 -28.24
CA PHE A 354 -36.07 -38.13 -29.22
C PHE A 354 -35.28 -37.45 -30.34
N ASN A 355 -35.63 -37.78 -31.57
CA ASN A 355 -35.16 -37.18 -32.81
C ASN A 355 -36.36 -37.10 -33.77
N PRO A 356 -36.73 -35.93 -34.30
CA PRO A 356 -37.82 -35.82 -35.26
C PRO A 356 -37.56 -36.64 -36.52
N ASP A 357 -38.59 -37.30 -37.04
CA ASP A 357 -38.54 -38.00 -38.32
C ASP A 357 -39.88 -37.90 -39.08
N ASN A 358 -39.90 -38.38 -40.32
CA ASN A 358 -41.07 -38.31 -41.20
C ASN A 358 -42.21 -39.27 -40.80
N SER A 359 -41.99 -40.18 -39.85
CA SER A 359 -43.03 -41.08 -39.34
C SER A 359 -43.85 -40.42 -38.22
N ILE A 360 -43.39 -39.29 -37.68
CA ILE A 360 -44.09 -38.49 -36.68
C ILE A 360 -44.71 -37.26 -37.37
N LYS A 361 -45.38 -36.39 -36.59
CA LYS A 361 -45.92 -35.12 -37.08
C LYS A 361 -44.81 -34.25 -37.70
N PRO A 362 -45.03 -33.63 -38.87
CA PRO A 362 -44.06 -32.73 -39.49
C PRO A 362 -43.65 -31.60 -38.54
N PRO A 363 -42.34 -31.23 -38.48
CA PRO A 363 -41.83 -30.13 -37.68
C PRO A 363 -42.65 -28.82 -37.84
N ALA A 364 -43.27 -28.36 -36.76
CA ALA A 364 -44.03 -27.11 -36.70
C ALA A 364 -43.89 -26.46 -35.31
N VAL A 365 -43.88 -25.12 -35.22
CA VAL A 365 -43.95 -24.43 -33.91
C VAL A 365 -45.37 -24.56 -33.34
N GLU A 366 -45.60 -25.56 -32.49
CA GLU A 366 -46.90 -25.77 -31.85
C GLU A 366 -46.77 -26.53 -30.52
N LEU A 367 -47.70 -26.30 -29.60
CA LEU A 367 -47.77 -27.01 -28.31
C LEU A 367 -48.53 -28.34 -28.45
N VAL A 368 -48.10 -29.17 -29.41
CA VAL A 368 -48.65 -30.51 -29.63
C VAL A 368 -47.57 -31.53 -29.29
N TYR A 369 -47.85 -32.44 -28.36
CA TYR A 369 -46.89 -33.49 -28.02
C TYR A 369 -46.64 -34.39 -29.25
N VAL A 370 -45.38 -34.76 -29.45
CA VAL A 370 -44.94 -35.71 -30.48
C VAL A 370 -44.42 -37.01 -29.88
N PHE A 371 -43.88 -36.94 -28.66
CA PHE A 371 -43.44 -38.09 -27.91
C PHE A 371 -43.55 -37.84 -26.41
N ASN A 372 -44.12 -38.79 -25.67
CA ASN A 372 -44.17 -38.78 -24.21
C ASN A 372 -43.59 -40.09 -23.66
N ALA A 373 -42.91 -40.00 -22.53
CA ALA A 373 -42.42 -41.13 -21.76
C ALA A 373 -42.72 -40.92 -20.27
N LYS A 374 -43.17 -41.97 -19.57
CA LYS A 374 -43.35 -42.02 -18.11
C LYS A 374 -42.88 -43.38 -17.61
N THR A 375 -42.17 -43.43 -16.49
CA THR A 375 -41.85 -44.73 -15.86
C THR A 375 -43.13 -45.49 -15.53
N GLN A 376 -43.13 -46.83 -15.65
CA GLN A 376 -44.31 -47.64 -15.32
C GLN A 376 -44.53 -47.75 -13.82
N MET A 377 -43.43 -47.77 -13.07
CA MET A 377 -43.39 -47.78 -11.62
C MET A 377 -42.88 -46.43 -11.11
N PRO A 378 -43.22 -46.04 -9.87
CA PRO A 378 -42.65 -44.84 -9.30
C PRO A 378 -41.14 -45.00 -9.17
N LEU A 379 -40.40 -43.95 -9.55
CA LEU A 379 -38.95 -43.91 -9.38
C LEU A 379 -38.59 -43.61 -7.92
N PHE A 380 -39.41 -42.80 -7.25
CA PHE A 380 -39.24 -42.48 -5.84
C PHE A 380 -40.58 -42.59 -5.12
N SER A 381 -40.58 -43.17 -3.92
CA SER A 381 -41.80 -43.33 -3.13
C SER A 381 -42.15 -42.04 -2.39
N ALA A 382 -43.41 -41.93 -1.97
CA ALA A 382 -43.87 -40.86 -1.10
C ALA A 382 -42.99 -40.74 0.15
N GLY A 383 -42.68 -39.51 0.55
CA GLY A 383 -41.90 -39.20 1.75
C GLY A 383 -40.38 -39.34 1.62
N GLU A 384 -39.85 -40.02 0.59
CA GLU A 384 -38.41 -40.28 0.46
C GLU A 384 -37.63 -39.01 0.08
N ASN A 385 -36.44 -38.83 0.66
CA ASN A 385 -35.44 -37.93 0.08
C ASN A 385 -34.67 -38.69 -0.99
N TRP A 386 -34.31 -38.00 -2.06
CA TRP A 386 -33.70 -38.67 -3.20
C TRP A 386 -32.86 -37.74 -4.05
N TYR A 387 -31.98 -38.37 -4.82
CA TYR A 387 -31.08 -37.77 -5.78
C TYR A 387 -31.27 -38.43 -7.13
N LEU A 388 -31.30 -37.62 -8.19
CA LEU A 388 -31.29 -38.08 -9.58
C LEU A 388 -30.30 -37.23 -10.38
N GLU A 389 -29.40 -37.89 -11.09
CA GLU A 389 -28.47 -37.28 -12.03
C GLU A 389 -28.73 -37.79 -13.45
N ALA A 390 -28.79 -36.86 -14.39
CA ALA A 390 -28.94 -37.15 -15.81
C ALA A 390 -27.90 -36.37 -16.63
N GLY A 391 -27.30 -37.05 -17.61
CA GLY A 391 -26.57 -36.43 -18.70
C GLY A 391 -27.54 -36.17 -19.85
N ILE A 392 -27.55 -34.94 -20.37
CA ILE A 392 -28.45 -34.53 -21.44
C ILE A 392 -27.59 -34.09 -22.63
N SER A 393 -27.55 -34.91 -23.68
CA SER A 393 -26.93 -34.54 -24.95
C SER A 393 -28.00 -33.92 -25.84
N ILE A 394 -27.78 -32.68 -26.22
CA ILE A 394 -28.70 -31.93 -27.07
C ILE A 394 -27.97 -31.43 -28.29
N ASN A 395 -28.64 -31.53 -29.43
CA ASN A 395 -28.35 -30.77 -30.62
C ASN A 395 -29.68 -30.21 -31.10
N MET A 396 -30.15 -29.11 -30.50
CA MET A 396 -31.54 -28.67 -30.71
C MET A 396 -31.66 -27.15 -30.80
N ARG A 397 -32.07 -26.65 -31.97
CA ARG A 397 -32.61 -25.29 -32.16
C ARG A 397 -34.13 -25.39 -32.11
N ILE A 398 -34.73 -25.35 -30.93
CA ILE A 398 -36.10 -25.84 -30.73
C ILE A 398 -36.99 -24.88 -29.94
N SER A 399 -38.18 -24.64 -30.50
CA SER A 399 -39.34 -24.01 -29.85
C SER A 399 -40.60 -24.83 -30.19
N PRO A 400 -41.56 -25.04 -29.27
CA PRO A 400 -41.74 -24.36 -27.99
C PRO A 400 -40.94 -24.97 -26.82
N ASN A 401 -41.38 -26.06 -26.18
CA ASN A 401 -40.74 -26.60 -24.97
C ASN A 401 -40.57 -28.13 -25.05
N GLN A 402 -39.42 -28.63 -24.59
CA GLN A 402 -39.21 -30.04 -24.23
C GLN A 402 -39.08 -30.09 -22.70
N THR A 403 -39.72 -31.05 -22.04
CA THR A 403 -39.84 -31.05 -20.58
C THR A 403 -39.37 -32.38 -20.01
N LEU A 404 -38.55 -32.32 -18.96
CA LEU A 404 -38.22 -33.45 -18.08
C LEU A 404 -38.66 -33.11 -16.67
N GLY A 405 -39.44 -33.97 -16.02
CA GLY A 405 -39.95 -33.69 -14.69
C GLY A 405 -40.63 -34.90 -14.05
N PHE A 406 -41.42 -34.63 -13.00
CA PHE A 406 -42.08 -35.65 -12.22
C PHE A 406 -43.60 -35.58 -12.37
N ALA A 407 -44.23 -36.75 -12.37
CA ALA A 407 -45.66 -36.95 -12.36
C ALA A 407 -46.06 -37.78 -11.13
N MET A 408 -47.31 -37.67 -10.69
CA MET A 408 -47.87 -38.51 -9.64
C MET A 408 -48.62 -39.71 -10.24
N THR A 409 -49.04 -40.65 -9.39
CA THR A 409 -49.89 -41.79 -9.77
C THR A 409 -51.16 -41.33 -10.51
N GLN A 410 -51.79 -40.25 -10.01
CA GLN A 410 -53.02 -39.68 -10.55
C GLN A 410 -52.85 -38.82 -11.80
N SER A 411 -51.61 -38.54 -12.24
CA SER A 411 -51.34 -37.78 -13.45
C SER A 411 -51.76 -38.58 -14.69
N THR A 412 -52.77 -38.09 -15.41
CA THR A 412 -53.33 -38.72 -16.62
C THR A 412 -52.94 -37.98 -17.90
N ASN A 413 -52.52 -36.71 -17.79
CA ASN A 413 -52.05 -35.89 -18.89
C ASN A 413 -50.67 -35.31 -18.57
N LEU A 414 -49.60 -35.98 -19.01
CA LEU A 414 -48.21 -35.58 -18.72
C LEU A 414 -47.86 -34.17 -19.20
N THR A 415 -48.53 -33.64 -20.23
CA THR A 415 -48.29 -32.28 -20.71
C THR A 415 -48.72 -31.22 -19.69
N ASN A 416 -49.73 -31.51 -18.86
CA ASN A 416 -50.28 -30.56 -17.89
C ASN A 416 -49.96 -30.94 -16.43
N ASP A 417 -49.62 -32.20 -16.18
CA ASP A 417 -49.54 -32.76 -14.83
C ASP A 417 -48.09 -32.92 -14.31
N PHE A 418 -47.09 -32.41 -15.04
CA PHE A 418 -45.72 -32.37 -14.56
C PHE A 418 -45.51 -31.25 -13.54
N PHE A 419 -44.67 -31.56 -12.56
CA PHE A 419 -44.13 -30.62 -11.59
C PHE A 419 -42.66 -30.92 -11.38
N GLY A 420 -41.96 -30.03 -10.68
CA GLY A 420 -40.54 -30.25 -10.43
C GLY A 420 -39.70 -30.21 -11.71
N ASN A 421 -40.25 -29.70 -12.82
CA ASN A 421 -39.71 -29.92 -14.15
C ASN A 421 -38.61 -28.92 -14.52
N VAL A 422 -37.85 -29.32 -15.55
CA VAL A 422 -36.95 -28.45 -16.30
C VAL A 422 -37.48 -28.40 -17.72
N ASP A 423 -37.85 -27.19 -18.15
CA ASP A 423 -38.21 -26.91 -19.52
C ASP A 423 -36.98 -26.46 -20.30
N PHE A 424 -36.83 -27.06 -21.47
CA PHE A 424 -35.80 -26.79 -22.46
C PHE A 424 -36.47 -26.15 -23.68
N SER A 425 -36.15 -24.90 -23.97
CA SER A 425 -36.73 -24.14 -25.07
C SER A 425 -35.71 -23.22 -25.72
N GLY A 426 -36.03 -22.57 -26.84
CA GLY A 426 -35.29 -21.40 -27.31
C GLY A 426 -34.91 -21.38 -28.79
N PHE A 427 -34.87 -20.16 -29.34
CA PHE A 427 -34.44 -19.86 -30.70
C PHE A 427 -33.00 -19.30 -30.66
N GLY A 428 -32.06 -19.97 -31.33
CA GLY A 428 -30.65 -19.54 -31.40
C GLY A 428 -29.80 -19.85 -30.16
N SER A 429 -30.41 -20.00 -28.99
CA SER A 429 -29.81 -20.55 -27.77
C SER A 429 -30.82 -21.41 -27.04
N LEU A 430 -30.34 -22.36 -26.22
CA LEU A 430 -31.19 -23.16 -25.35
C LEU A 430 -31.42 -22.40 -24.03
N ILE A 431 -32.65 -22.34 -23.57
CA ILE A 431 -33.08 -21.72 -22.33
C ILE A 431 -33.57 -22.83 -21.41
N ALA A 432 -32.97 -22.90 -20.22
CA ALA A 432 -33.40 -23.78 -19.14
C ALA A 432 -32.99 -23.15 -17.80
N LEU A 433 -33.85 -23.28 -16.78
CA LEU A 433 -33.67 -22.64 -15.47
C LEU A 433 -33.36 -21.13 -15.58
N ASN A 434 -34.10 -20.41 -16.42
CA ASN A 434 -33.94 -18.97 -16.69
C ASN A 434 -32.52 -18.56 -17.15
N THR A 435 -31.79 -19.48 -17.75
CA THR A 435 -30.40 -19.29 -18.17
C THR A 435 -30.23 -19.69 -19.64
N ASN A 436 -29.40 -18.96 -20.38
CA ASN A 436 -29.05 -19.27 -21.77
C ASN A 436 -27.86 -20.21 -21.84
N TRP A 437 -27.98 -21.21 -22.70
CA TRP A 437 -27.05 -22.32 -22.91
C TRP A 437 -26.74 -22.44 -24.39
N ASN A 438 -25.56 -22.95 -24.73
CA ASN A 438 -25.27 -23.38 -26.09
C ASN A 438 -26.28 -24.46 -26.52
N TYR A 439 -26.76 -24.43 -27.76
CA TYR A 439 -27.81 -25.34 -28.24
C TYR A 439 -27.29 -26.74 -28.63
N SER A 440 -25.98 -26.87 -28.83
CA SER A 440 -25.31 -28.13 -29.20
C SER A 440 -24.25 -28.46 -28.16
N GLN A 441 -24.63 -29.26 -27.15
CA GLN A 441 -23.75 -29.58 -26.03
C GLN A 441 -24.23 -30.77 -25.20
N ASN A 442 -23.40 -31.14 -24.22
CA ASN A 442 -23.78 -32.02 -23.13
C ASN A 442 -24.03 -31.18 -21.87
N LEU A 443 -25.23 -31.30 -21.30
CA LEU A 443 -25.60 -30.73 -20.02
C LEU A 443 -25.57 -31.81 -18.94
N LYS A 444 -25.25 -31.40 -17.72
CA LYS A 444 -25.42 -32.21 -16.52
C LYS A 444 -26.59 -31.66 -15.71
N LEU A 445 -27.63 -32.45 -15.53
CA LEU A 445 -28.80 -32.12 -14.72
C LEU A 445 -28.82 -32.97 -13.45
N ILE A 446 -29.08 -32.32 -12.32
CA ILE A 446 -29.26 -32.97 -11.03
C ILE A 446 -30.57 -32.49 -10.42
N PHE A 447 -31.38 -33.44 -9.94
CA PHE A 447 -32.53 -33.20 -9.08
C PHE A 447 -32.24 -33.75 -7.69
N ILE A 448 -32.55 -32.98 -6.66
CA ILE A 448 -32.35 -33.36 -5.26
C ILE A 448 -33.57 -32.94 -4.47
N LYS A 449 -34.28 -33.91 -3.89
CA LYS A 449 -35.40 -33.63 -3.00
C LYS A 449 -34.99 -33.91 -1.55
N LYS A 450 -35.23 -32.93 -0.68
CA LYS A 450 -35.13 -33.08 0.78
C LYS A 450 -36.40 -32.54 1.43
N GLY A 451 -37.15 -33.42 2.09
CA GLY A 451 -38.50 -33.11 2.57
C GLY A 451 -39.36 -32.53 1.43
N PRO A 452 -40.02 -31.39 1.61
CA PRO A 452 -40.85 -30.79 0.55
C PRO A 452 -40.06 -29.97 -0.47
N ILE A 453 -38.72 -29.83 -0.34
CA ILE A 453 -37.92 -28.96 -1.22
C ILE A 453 -37.26 -29.80 -2.31
N LEU A 454 -37.51 -29.45 -3.57
CA LEU A 454 -36.79 -29.95 -4.74
C LEU A 454 -35.80 -28.90 -5.24
N THR A 455 -34.53 -29.27 -5.34
CA THR A 455 -33.46 -28.47 -5.93
C THR A 455 -33.04 -29.05 -7.27
N LYS A 456 -32.91 -28.18 -8.27
CA LYS A 456 -32.55 -28.47 -9.65
C LYS A 456 -31.23 -27.78 -9.95
N VAL A 457 -30.23 -28.52 -10.40
CA VAL A 457 -28.92 -28.01 -10.77
C VAL A 457 -28.63 -28.39 -12.21
N LEU A 458 -28.44 -27.41 -13.08
CA LEU A 458 -28.05 -27.62 -14.47
C LEU A 458 -26.66 -27.03 -14.69
N SER A 459 -25.75 -27.78 -15.29
CA SER A 459 -24.40 -27.32 -15.63
C SER A 459 -24.07 -27.60 -17.09
N GLY A 460 -23.34 -26.69 -17.71
CA GLY A 460 -23.10 -26.69 -19.15
C GLY A 460 -22.37 -25.43 -19.61
N ILE A 461 -22.26 -25.27 -20.93
CA ILE A 461 -21.60 -24.15 -21.61
C ILE A 461 -22.66 -23.13 -22.04
N ASN A 462 -22.41 -21.84 -21.77
CA ASN A 462 -23.26 -20.74 -22.23
C ASN A 462 -22.95 -20.37 -23.71
N PRO A 463 -23.74 -19.49 -24.36
CA PRO A 463 -23.46 -19.06 -25.73
C PRO A 463 -22.08 -18.42 -25.94
N ASP A 464 -21.47 -17.88 -24.88
CA ASP A 464 -20.13 -17.26 -24.93
C ASP A 464 -18.98 -18.28 -24.76
N GLY A 465 -19.28 -19.57 -24.64
CA GLY A 465 -18.28 -20.63 -24.48
C GLY A 465 -17.79 -20.84 -23.05
N GLN A 466 -18.41 -20.21 -22.06
CA GLN A 466 -18.06 -20.33 -20.64
C GLN A 466 -18.83 -21.46 -19.96
N LEU A 467 -18.17 -22.21 -19.08
CA LEU A 467 -18.81 -23.22 -18.23
C LEU A 467 -19.56 -22.52 -17.10
N ILE A 468 -20.88 -22.71 -17.04
CA ILE A 468 -21.77 -22.12 -16.04
C ILE A 468 -22.63 -23.19 -15.34
N THR A 469 -23.21 -22.82 -14.20
CA THR A 469 -24.14 -23.66 -13.43
C THR A 469 -25.34 -22.81 -13.00
N ALA A 470 -26.55 -23.28 -13.30
CA ALA A 470 -27.81 -22.67 -12.85
C ALA A 470 -28.47 -23.54 -11.79
N ILE A 471 -29.07 -22.90 -10.79
CA ILE A 471 -29.73 -23.56 -9.66
C ILE A 471 -31.10 -22.95 -9.46
N SER A 472 -32.10 -23.81 -9.26
CA SER A 472 -33.46 -23.43 -8.93
C SER A 472 -34.00 -24.39 -7.88
N SER A 473 -34.77 -23.88 -6.92
CA SER A 473 -35.46 -24.70 -5.94
C SER A 473 -36.94 -24.36 -5.90
N GLU A 474 -37.76 -25.36 -5.66
CA GLU A 474 -39.21 -25.23 -5.52
C GLU A 474 -39.75 -26.17 -4.44
N THR A 475 -40.97 -25.92 -4.01
CA THR A 475 -41.67 -26.80 -3.06
C THR A 475 -42.54 -27.78 -3.83
N ILE A 476 -42.39 -29.07 -3.58
CA ILE A 476 -43.18 -30.15 -4.18
C ILE A 476 -43.94 -30.93 -3.11
N SER A 477 -44.99 -31.65 -3.51
CA SER A 477 -45.68 -32.58 -2.60
C SER A 477 -44.71 -33.64 -2.09
N ASN A 478 -44.76 -33.90 -0.78
CA ASN A 478 -43.98 -34.96 -0.16
C ASN A 478 -44.80 -36.26 0.02
N ASN A 479 -46.08 -36.26 -0.38
CA ASN A 479 -47.03 -37.30 0.01
C ASN A 479 -47.34 -38.30 -1.11
N ASP A 480 -46.78 -38.09 -2.29
CA ASP A 480 -47.13 -38.85 -3.49
C ASP A 480 -45.90 -39.57 -4.03
N ASP A 481 -46.14 -40.76 -4.58
CA ASP A 481 -45.13 -41.49 -5.35
C ASP A 481 -44.81 -40.73 -6.64
N LEU A 482 -43.53 -40.62 -6.95
CA LEU A 482 -43.00 -39.81 -8.05
C LEU A 482 -42.57 -40.69 -9.22
N TYR A 483 -43.18 -40.44 -10.35
CA TYR A 483 -42.86 -41.05 -11.63
C TYR A 483 -42.02 -40.07 -12.44
N LEU A 484 -40.89 -40.52 -12.96
CA LEU A 484 -40.11 -39.71 -13.89
C LEU A 484 -40.80 -39.71 -15.25
N GLY A 485 -40.86 -38.55 -15.89
CA GLY A 485 -41.40 -38.45 -17.24
C GLY A 485 -40.77 -37.36 -18.07
N ALA A 486 -40.92 -37.50 -19.38
CA ALA A 486 -40.50 -36.53 -20.37
C ALA A 486 -41.61 -36.30 -21.40
N VAL A 487 -41.76 -35.06 -21.84
CA VAL A 487 -42.71 -34.63 -22.88
C VAL A 487 -41.92 -33.87 -23.93
N PHE A 488 -42.05 -34.32 -25.17
CA PHE A 488 -41.46 -33.69 -26.33
C PHE A 488 -42.58 -33.12 -27.18
N ASN A 489 -42.60 -31.80 -27.36
CA ASN A 489 -43.56 -31.11 -28.22
C ASN A 489 -43.05 -31.05 -29.66
N ASN A 490 -43.96 -30.81 -30.61
CA ASN A 490 -43.62 -30.59 -32.01
C ASN A 490 -42.89 -29.25 -32.15
N THR A 491 -41.87 -29.24 -32.99
CA THR A 491 -40.93 -28.13 -33.07
C THR A 491 -40.53 -27.96 -34.51
N SER A 492 -40.43 -26.72 -35.00
CA SER A 492 -39.80 -26.46 -36.29
C SER A 492 -38.50 -25.68 -36.14
N GLU A 493 -37.59 -25.93 -37.07
CA GLU A 493 -36.45 -25.07 -37.34
C GLU A 493 -36.80 -24.12 -38.49
N THR A 494 -36.59 -22.83 -38.30
CA THR A 494 -36.44 -21.90 -39.42
C THR A 494 -34.96 -21.84 -39.79
N GLY A 495 -34.57 -22.52 -40.87
CA GLY A 495 -33.27 -22.35 -41.54
C GLY A 495 -32.27 -23.51 -41.38
N ASP A 496 -32.05 -24.21 -42.50
CA ASP A 496 -30.99 -25.16 -42.86
C ASP A 496 -30.94 -26.57 -42.21
N THR A 497 -31.55 -27.49 -42.97
CA THR A 497 -31.44 -28.96 -42.92
C THR A 497 -32.09 -29.65 -41.71
N SER A 498 -33.40 -29.89 -41.87
CA SER A 498 -34.12 -30.95 -41.16
C SER A 498 -33.27 -32.23 -41.10
N PHE A 499 -33.16 -32.86 -39.92
CA PHE A 499 -32.69 -34.23 -39.60
C PHE A 499 -31.49 -34.40 -38.65
N GLU A 500 -30.84 -33.33 -38.14
CA GLU A 500 -29.78 -33.47 -37.11
C GLU A 500 -30.21 -33.08 -35.68
N THR A 501 -31.49 -32.78 -35.45
CA THR A 501 -31.97 -32.33 -34.13
C THR A 501 -32.31 -33.48 -33.19
N TYR A 502 -31.66 -33.59 -32.04
CA TYR A 502 -31.97 -34.66 -31.07
C TYR A 502 -31.80 -34.20 -29.62
N MET A 503 -32.56 -34.83 -28.73
CA MET A 503 -32.31 -34.84 -27.29
C MET A 503 -32.18 -36.27 -26.82
N ASN A 504 -31.07 -36.53 -26.14
CA ASN A 504 -30.80 -37.79 -25.48
C ASN A 504 -30.59 -37.52 -23.99
N ILE A 505 -31.48 -38.05 -23.17
CA ILE A 505 -31.41 -37.98 -21.71
C ILE A 505 -30.96 -39.35 -21.22
N ASN A 506 -29.77 -39.41 -20.64
CA ASN A 506 -29.23 -40.61 -20.01
C ASN A 506 -29.22 -40.43 -18.50
N LEU A 507 -30.00 -41.23 -17.78
CA LEU A 507 -30.00 -41.27 -16.32
C LEU A 507 -28.70 -41.94 -15.87
N ILE A 508 -27.89 -41.22 -15.11
CA ILE A 508 -26.56 -41.65 -14.70
C ILE A 508 -26.61 -42.31 -13.32
N LYS A 509 -27.31 -41.68 -12.38
CA LYS A 509 -27.35 -42.12 -10.99
C LYS A 509 -28.65 -41.73 -10.32
N ALA A 510 -29.25 -42.65 -9.58
CA ALA A 510 -30.41 -42.36 -8.73
C ALA A 510 -30.29 -43.11 -7.41
N TYR A 511 -30.72 -42.47 -6.32
CA TYR A 511 -30.75 -43.11 -5.00
C TYR A 511 -31.68 -42.40 -4.03
N THR A 512 -32.13 -43.13 -3.00
CA THR A 512 -32.85 -42.60 -1.84
C THR A 512 -31.94 -42.54 -0.60
N PHE A 513 -32.23 -41.62 0.33
CA PHE A 513 -31.41 -41.39 1.53
C PHE A 513 -32.18 -40.84 2.74
#